data_AF-A0A6S6TI69-F1
#
_entry.id   AF-A0A6S6TI69-F1
#
_cell.length_a   1.000
_cell.length_b   1.000
_cell.length_c   1.000
_cell.angle_alpha   90.00
_cell.angle_beta   90.00
_cell.angle_gamma   90.00
#
_symmetry.space_group_name_H-M   'P 1'
#
loop_
_entity.id
_entity.type
_entity.pdbx_description
1 polymer ?
#
loop_
_entity_poly.entity_id
_entity_poly.type
_entity_poly.pdbx_seq_one_letter_code
_entity_poly.pdbx_strand_id
1 'polypeptide(L)' 'MQQVNIHEAKTRFSRLLEKIESGEDIVITRHGKPIVRLIPFEEPAIKRKLVA' A
#
# COMPACT_ATOMS: atom_id res chain seq x y z
N MET A 1 -9.20 6.56 0.85
CA MET A 1 -7.83 7.08 1.10
C MET A 1 -7.67 7.41 2.55
N GLN A 2 -7.12 6.49 3.33
CA GLN A 2 -6.79 6.73 4.74
C GLN A 2 -5.39 7.36 4.81
N GLN A 3 -5.21 8.43 5.61
CA GLN A 3 -3.90 9.05 5.83
C GLN A 3 -3.41 8.76 7.24
N VAL A 4 -2.17 8.31 7.38
CA VAL A 4 -1.55 8.00 8.68
C VAL A 4 -0.19 8.68 8.80
N ASN A 5 0.20 9.10 9.99
CA ASN A 5 1.53 9.64 10.21
C ASN A 5 2.56 8.50 10.25
N ILE A 6 3.80 8.76 9.82
CA ILE A 6 4.91 7.80 9.90
C ILE A 6 5.13 7.24 11.31
N HIS A 7 4.87 8.02 12.35
CA HIS A 7 4.99 7.56 13.74
C HIS A 7 3.95 6.51 14.10
N GLU A 8 2.71 6.67 13.62
CA GLU A 8 1.67 5.66 13.80
C GLU A 8 1.94 4.44 12.91
N ALA A 9 2.38 4.70 11.67
CA ALA A 9 2.66 3.66 10.70
C ALA A 9 3.75 2.70 11.18
N LYS A 10 4.86 3.18 11.76
CA LYS A 10 5.91 2.31 12.30
C LYS A 10 5.43 1.45 13.48
N THR A 11 4.47 1.94 14.26
CA THR A 11 3.95 1.25 15.45
C THR A 11 2.88 0.22 15.09
N ARG A 12 2.04 0.52 14.09
CA ARG A 12 0.88 -0.30 13.72
C ARG A 12 1.01 -0.88 12.32
N PHE A 13 2.24 -1.06 11.83
CA PHE A 13 2.50 -1.42 10.43
C PHE A 13 1.79 -2.69 10.01
N SER A 14 1.85 -3.75 10.83
CA SER A 14 1.17 -5.02 10.53
C SER A 14 -0.33 -4.85 10.32
N ARG A 15 -0.99 -4.01 11.12
CA ARG A 15 -2.43 -3.73 10.97
C ARG A 15 -2.76 -2.92 9.72
N LEU A 16 -1.84 -2.04 9.32
CA LEU A 16 -1.99 -1.31 8.06
C LEU A 16 -1.85 -2.27 6.87
N LEU A 17 -0.96 -3.27 6.96
CA LEU A 17 -0.85 -4.30 5.93
C LEU A 17 -2.13 -5.12 5.80
N GLU A 18 -2.77 -5.56 6.90
CA GLU A 18 -4.04 -6.30 6.83
C GLU A 18 -5.13 -5.52 6.06
N LYS A 19 -5.18 -4.21 6.25
CA LYS A 19 -6.09 -3.31 5.52
C LYS A 19 -5.75 -3.25 4.03
N ILE A 20 -4.47 -3.14 3.70
CA ILE A 20 -3.99 -3.11 2.32
C ILE A 20 -4.26 -4.45 1.63
N GLU A 21 -4.03 -5.58 2.29
CA GLU A 21 -4.36 -6.91 1.77
C GLU A 21 -5.87 -7.07 1.51
N SER A 22 -6.70 -6.38 2.29
CA SER A 22 -8.15 -6.30 2.06
C SER A 22 -8.55 -5.38 0.89
N GLY A 23 -7.58 -4.74 0.22
CA GLY A 23 -7.81 -3.84 -0.91
C GLY A 23 -7.81 -2.36 -0.57
N GLU A 24 -7.46 -1.96 0.66
CA GLU A 24 -7.41 -0.54 1.04
C GLU A 24 -6.17 0.19 0.49
N ASP A 25 -6.34 1.50 0.30
CA ASP A 25 -5.29 2.45 -0.07
C ASP A 25 -5.00 3.39 1.11
N ILE A 26 -3.73 3.40 1.52
CA ILE A 26 -3.24 4.15 2.68
C ILE A 26 -2.07 5.04 2.28
N VAL A 27 -2.13 6.32 2.64
CA VAL A 27 -1.05 7.29 2.45
C VAL A 27 -0.36 7.55 3.78
N ILE A 28 0.97 7.34 3.83
CA ILE A 28 1.80 7.71 4.97
C ILE A 28 2.30 9.14 4.79
N THR A 29 2.15 9.94 5.84
CA THR A 29 2.57 11.33 5.92
C THR A 29 3.71 11.50 6.92
N ARG A 30 4.60 12.46 6.70
CA ARG A 30 5.61 12.93 7.64
C ARG A 30 5.41 14.42 7.85
N HIS A 31 5.14 14.84 9.07
CA HIS A 31 4.79 16.24 9.40
C HIS A 31 3.65 16.80 8.54
N GLY A 32 2.61 15.99 8.30
CA GLY A 32 1.46 16.37 7.48
C GLY A 32 1.69 16.36 5.97
N LYS A 33 2.92 16.06 5.50
CA LYS A 33 3.22 15.93 4.08
C LYS A 33 3.18 14.46 3.66
N PRO A 34 2.42 14.09 2.61
CA PRO A 34 2.44 12.72 2.10
C PRO A 34 3.82 12.37 1.56
N ILE A 35 4.34 11.20 1.95
CA ILE A 35 5.67 10.72 1.54
C ILE A 35 5.64 9.36 0.86
N VAL A 36 4.65 8.53 1.18
CA VAL A 36 4.52 7.16 0.67
C VAL A 36 3.04 6.86 0.51
N ARG A 37 2.68 6.08 -0.51
CA ARG A 37 1.37 5.47 -0.65
C ARG A 37 1.56 3.96 -0.65
N LEU A 38 0.81 3.27 0.20
CA LEU A 38 0.75 1.83 0.26
C LEU A 38 -0.52 1.38 -0.46
N ILE A 39 -0.33 0.49 -1.43
CA ILE A 39 -1.40 -0.10 -2.24
C ILE A 39 -1.19 -1.62 -2.25
N PRO A 40 -2.26 -2.41 -2.48
CA PRO A 40 -2.14 -3.85 -2.67
C PRO A 40 -1.15 -4.14 -3.80
N PHE A 41 -0.31 -5.15 -3.62
CA PHE A 41 0.58 -5.58 -4.69
C PHE A 41 -0.19 -6.45 -5.68
N GLU A 42 -0.38 -5.94 -6.89
CA GLU A 42 -0.97 -6.70 -7.99
C GLU A 42 0.16 -7.34 -8.79
N GLU A 43 0.22 -8.67 -8.79
CA GLU A 43 1.20 -9.40 -9.58
C GLU A 43 0.91 -9.15 -11.07
N PRO A 44 1.87 -8.63 -11.84
CA PRO A 44 1.64 -8.32 -13.24
C PRO A 44 1.31 -9.62 -13.97
N ALA A 45 0.09 -9.72 -14.52
CA ALA A 45 -0.30 -10.86 -15.32
C ALA A 45 0.66 -11.00 -16.49
N ILE A 46 1.60 -11.96 -16.41
CA ILE A 46 2.49 -12.29 -17.51
C ILE A 46 1.60 -12.88 -18.60
N LYS A 47 1.13 -12.03 -19.52
CA LYS A 47 0.50 -12.49 -20.76
C LYS A 47 1.58 -13.16 -21.58
N ARG A 48 1.75 -14.47 -21.37
CA ARG A 48 2.49 -15.32 -22.30
C ARG A 48 1.80 -15.16 -23.66
N LYS A 49 2.40 -14.38 -24.57
CA LYS A 49 2.04 -14.44 -25.98
C LYS A 49 2.40 -15.85 -26.42
N LEU A 50 1.39 -16.73 -26.52
CA LEU A 50 1.50 -17.94 -27.31
C LEU A 50 1.79 -17.50 -28.74
N VAL A 51 3.03 -17.71 -29.17
CA VAL A 51 3.40 -17.60 -30.58
C VAL A 51 2.86 -18.88 -31.24
N ALA A 52 1.89 -18.70 -32.12
CA ALA A 52 1.40 -19.75 -33.02
C ALA A 52 2.33 -19.89 -34.23
#